data_AF-A0A3S9QMN6-F1
#
_entry.id   AF-A0A3S9QMN6-F1
#
_cell.length_a   1.000
_cell.length_b   1.000
_cell.length_c   1.000
_cell.angle_alpha   90.00
_cell.angle_beta   90.00
_cell.angle_gamma   90.00
#
_symmetry.space_group_name_H-M   'P 1'
#
loop_
_entity.id
_entity.type
_entity.pdbx_description
1 polymer ?
#
loop_
_entity_poly.entity_id
_entity_poly.type
_entity_poly.pdbx_seq_one_letter_code
_entity_poly.pdbx_strand_id
1 'polypeptide(L)'
;MPDPHSDKPAQSPIDPGSQANLVVGIVFLAYMGQMILNPIIAPLSRQMGLQEWHIGATISLAAIVLASLSAYWGRASQRLGAKRVLTTGLAVAIIALSAFGVVSYLGMNQGLSGIGLVFGVVITRGLLYGAGISAIAPTAQAHLVTHTTSENGRVKALGMIGAAQGMSSIIGGVAGGALAAAGGLILPLAVMPVVMALGLIVLLVSFKPQGQGLIVEKPKRIRFTDPRVLPWLVSGLVMFLVFSSLATIFGFTVQDRFALSATTTAGISAIYLTVMGITMIIAQAMIAPKTGWSAAKLLRTGLIITLVATVLIWPTPSHALLAVGCILLGLGMGLAMPGYNTGPTLKMTTDEQGAVAGVINANNGLAYAVAPLASTALYGWSPVAPFVISIALLAVAVVYTHITPSLR
;
A
#
# COMPACT_ATOMS: atom_id res chain seq x y z
N MET A 1 -54.89 -6.00 -32.98
CA MET A 1 -54.73 -4.78 -32.19
C MET A 1 -53.44 -4.90 -31.38
N PRO A 2 -52.38 -4.14 -31.69
CA PRO A 2 -51.21 -4.06 -30.82
C PRO A 2 -51.49 -3.09 -29.67
N ASP A 3 -51.00 -3.44 -28.48
CA ASP A 3 -51.17 -2.73 -27.20
C ASP A 3 -50.43 -1.35 -27.21
N PRO A 4 -51.08 -0.21 -26.88
CA PRO A 4 -50.51 1.13 -27.03
C PRO A 4 -49.66 1.63 -25.85
N HIS A 5 -49.32 0.80 -24.85
CA HIS A 5 -48.60 1.28 -23.67
C HIS A 5 -47.39 0.40 -23.27
N SER A 6 -46.27 0.59 -23.95
CA SER A 6 -44.97 0.21 -23.37
C SER A 6 -43.81 1.14 -23.72
N ASP A 7 -44.06 2.45 -23.83
CA ASP A 7 -42.98 3.45 -23.74
C ASP A 7 -42.56 3.62 -22.27
N LYS A 8 -41.85 2.62 -21.74
CA LYS A 8 -40.95 2.87 -20.62
C LYS A 8 -39.77 3.66 -21.19
N PRO A 9 -39.44 4.85 -20.65
CA PRO A 9 -38.26 5.57 -21.10
C PRO A 9 -37.04 4.64 -20.93
N ALA A 10 -36.35 4.38 -22.04
CA ALA A 10 -35.09 3.67 -22.05
C ALA A 10 -34.19 4.36 -21.02
N GLN A 11 -33.85 3.65 -19.94
CA GLN A 11 -32.89 4.14 -18.95
C GLN A 11 -31.65 4.55 -19.72
N SER A 12 -31.23 5.81 -19.58
CA SER A 12 -30.03 6.30 -20.25
C SER A 12 -28.88 5.32 -19.98
N PRO A 13 -28.20 4.80 -21.02
CA PRO A 13 -27.08 3.91 -20.82
C PRO A 13 -25.99 4.74 -20.17
N ILE A 14 -25.79 4.55 -18.85
CA ILE A 14 -24.65 5.15 -18.17
C ILE A 14 -23.41 4.58 -18.83
N ASP A 15 -22.54 5.47 -19.28
CA ASP A 15 -21.23 5.12 -19.85
C ASP A 15 -20.49 4.17 -18.90
N PRO A 16 -20.16 2.94 -19.33
CA PRO A 16 -19.32 2.01 -18.56
C PRO A 16 -18.04 2.66 -18.01
N GLY A 17 -17.51 3.69 -18.69
CA GLY A 17 -16.38 4.49 -18.22
C GLY A 17 -16.64 5.25 -16.91
N SER A 18 -17.86 5.74 -16.68
CA SER A 18 -18.24 6.50 -15.48
C SER A 18 -18.24 5.63 -14.22
N GLN A 19 -18.75 4.39 -14.31
CA GLN A 19 -18.72 3.45 -13.17
C GLN A 19 -17.30 2.95 -12.87
N ALA A 20 -16.50 2.72 -13.91
CA ALA A 20 -15.11 2.34 -13.76
C ALA A 20 -14.32 3.42 -12.99
N ASN A 21 -14.48 4.69 -13.38
CA ASN A 21 -13.86 5.82 -12.69
C ASN A 21 -14.31 5.95 -11.24
N LEU A 22 -15.60 5.72 -10.95
CA LEU A 22 -16.10 5.74 -9.58
C LEU A 22 -15.40 4.68 -8.71
N VAL A 23 -15.32 3.44 -9.19
CA VAL A 23 -14.67 2.35 -8.47
C VAL A 23 -13.18 2.63 -8.24
N VAL A 24 -12.49 3.14 -9.25
CA VAL A 24 -11.09 3.59 -9.13
C VAL A 24 -10.97 4.73 -8.10
N GLY A 25 -11.92 5.65 -8.07
CA GLY A 25 -12.00 6.71 -7.05
C GLY A 25 -12.18 6.18 -5.63
N ILE A 26 -12.97 5.11 -5.45
CA ILE A 26 -13.12 4.45 -4.13
C ILE A 26 -11.83 3.74 -3.71
N VAL A 27 -11.11 3.10 -4.65
CA VAL A 27 -9.77 2.56 -4.38
C VAL A 27 -8.84 3.69 -3.93
N PHE A 28 -8.76 4.78 -4.70
CA PHE A 28 -7.94 5.93 -4.36
C PHE A 28 -8.23 6.43 -2.94
N LEU A 29 -9.51 6.63 -2.62
CA LEU A 29 -9.95 7.17 -1.33
C LEU A 29 -9.65 6.24 -0.15
N ALA A 30 -9.90 4.93 -0.29
CA ALA A 30 -9.61 3.96 0.75
C ALA A 30 -8.11 3.89 1.06
N TYR A 31 -7.26 3.82 0.03
CA TYR A 31 -5.80 3.77 0.22
C TYR A 31 -5.23 5.11 0.66
N MET A 32 -5.83 6.24 0.27
CA MET A 32 -5.44 7.55 0.79
C MET A 32 -5.63 7.62 2.31
N GLY A 33 -6.70 7.03 2.85
CA GLY A 33 -6.89 6.95 4.30
C GLY A 33 -5.88 6.07 5.03
N GLN A 34 -5.28 5.10 4.33
CA GLN A 34 -4.16 4.35 4.87
C GLN A 34 -2.90 5.21 4.90
N MET A 35 -2.66 5.95 3.82
CA MET A 35 -1.40 6.67 3.54
C MET A 35 -1.32 8.04 4.23
N ILE A 36 -2.46 8.66 4.54
CA ILE A 36 -2.53 9.93 5.29
C ILE A 36 -1.92 9.85 6.68
N LEU A 37 -1.86 8.64 7.24
CA LEU A 37 -1.31 8.40 8.56
C LEU A 37 0.22 8.21 8.54
N ASN A 38 0.82 7.85 7.40
CA ASN A 38 2.25 7.54 7.30
C ASN A 38 3.18 8.63 7.88
N PRO A 39 3.05 9.92 7.53
CA PRO A 39 3.96 10.95 8.05
C PRO A 39 3.75 11.23 9.54
N ILE A 40 2.58 10.89 10.10
CA ILE A 40 2.19 11.28 11.46
C ILE A 40 2.21 10.12 12.45
N ILE A 41 2.28 8.87 11.99
CA ILE A 41 2.19 7.67 12.83
C ILE A 41 3.24 7.69 13.94
N ALA A 42 4.49 8.00 13.61
CA ALA A 42 5.59 8.07 14.57
C ALA A 42 5.35 9.16 15.64
N PRO A 43 5.20 10.46 15.27
CA PRO A 43 4.98 11.49 16.27
C PRO A 43 3.68 11.31 17.06
N LEU A 44 2.62 10.77 16.44
CA LEU A 44 1.35 10.47 17.11
C LEU A 44 1.54 9.37 18.17
N SER A 45 2.24 8.29 17.83
CA SER A 45 2.50 7.19 18.76
C SER A 45 3.31 7.64 19.98
N ARG A 46 4.29 8.53 19.80
CA ARG A 46 5.10 9.09 20.88
C ARG A 46 4.28 9.98 21.80
N GLN A 47 3.43 10.85 21.25
CA GLN A 47 2.54 11.70 22.06
C GLN A 47 1.53 10.89 22.87
N MET A 48 1.11 9.73 22.35
CA MET A 48 0.26 8.77 23.05
C MET A 48 1.00 7.93 24.10
N GLY A 49 2.32 8.05 24.22
CA GLY A 49 3.14 7.22 25.11
C GLY A 49 3.26 5.75 24.68
N LEU A 50 3.03 5.45 23.40
CA LEU A 50 3.20 4.10 22.86
C LEU A 50 4.66 3.78 22.57
N GLN A 51 5.03 2.52 22.80
CA GLN A 51 6.24 1.94 22.23
C GLN A 51 6.09 1.70 20.73
N GLU A 52 7.20 1.78 20.01
CA GLU A 52 7.29 1.70 18.56
C GLU A 52 6.75 0.38 18.04
N TRP A 53 7.03 -0.72 18.75
CA TRP A 53 6.58 -2.06 18.36
C TRP A 53 5.05 -2.22 18.42
N HIS A 54 4.33 -1.41 19.22
CA HIS A 54 2.87 -1.40 19.19
C HIS A 54 2.34 -0.94 17.82
N ILE A 55 3.00 0.05 17.21
CA ILE A 55 2.67 0.54 15.88
C ILE A 55 3.04 -0.48 14.81
N GLY A 56 4.23 -1.07 14.92
CA GLY A 56 4.64 -2.14 14.01
C GLY A 56 3.70 -3.33 14.04
N ALA A 57 3.27 -3.77 15.23
CA ALA A 57 2.27 -4.82 15.41
C ALA A 57 0.93 -4.44 14.76
N THR A 58 0.49 -3.19 14.94
CA THR A 58 -0.76 -2.68 14.36
C THR A 58 -0.73 -2.72 12.82
N ILE A 59 0.35 -2.23 12.21
CA ILE A 59 0.51 -2.22 10.74
C ILE A 59 0.63 -3.66 10.21
N SER A 60 1.38 -4.51 10.90
CA SER A 60 1.54 -5.92 10.55
C SER A 60 0.21 -6.68 10.61
N LEU A 61 -0.59 -6.47 11.66
CA LEU A 61 -1.91 -7.06 11.78
C LEU A 61 -2.84 -6.59 10.66
N ALA A 62 -2.83 -5.29 10.33
CA ALA A 62 -3.61 -4.77 9.20
C ALA A 62 -3.22 -5.45 7.89
N ALA A 63 -1.93 -5.65 7.63
CA ALA A 63 -1.44 -6.34 6.44
C ALA A 63 -1.87 -7.82 6.40
N ILE A 64 -1.80 -8.53 7.53
CA ILE A 64 -2.25 -9.93 7.65
C ILE A 64 -3.76 -10.05 7.39
N VAL A 65 -4.56 -9.19 8.02
CA VAL A 65 -6.02 -9.17 7.86
C VAL A 65 -6.38 -8.83 6.42
N LEU A 66 -5.71 -7.84 5.82
CA LEU A 66 -5.90 -7.45 4.42
C LEU A 66 -5.62 -8.63 3.49
N ALA A 67 -4.47 -9.27 3.62
CA ALA A 67 -4.07 -10.41 2.79
C ALA A 67 -5.05 -11.60 2.94
N SER A 68 -5.44 -11.90 4.18
CA SER A 68 -6.29 -13.05 4.50
C SER A 68 -7.73 -12.87 3.98
N LEU A 69 -8.30 -11.66 4.12
CA LEU A 69 -9.68 -11.39 3.72
C LEU A 69 -9.82 -11.00 2.25
N SER A 70 -8.75 -10.61 1.56
CA SER A 70 -8.80 -10.18 0.14
C SER A 70 -9.43 -11.23 -0.78
N ALA A 71 -9.05 -12.51 -0.63
CA ALA A 71 -9.59 -13.59 -1.45
C ALA A 71 -11.07 -13.90 -1.13
N TYR A 72 -11.46 -13.74 0.15
CA TYR A 72 -12.85 -13.89 0.57
C TYR A 72 -13.73 -12.81 -0.08
N TRP A 73 -13.31 -11.54 -0.02
CA TRP A 73 -14.05 -10.43 -0.60
C TRP A 73 -14.11 -10.46 -2.12
N GLY A 74 -13.05 -10.92 -2.80
CA GLY A 74 -13.07 -11.11 -4.25
C GLY A 74 -14.14 -12.11 -4.73
N ARG A 75 -14.43 -13.15 -3.93
CA ARG A 75 -15.55 -14.08 -4.20
C ARG A 75 -16.90 -13.50 -3.77
N ALA A 76 -16.93 -12.84 -2.61
CA ALA A 76 -18.14 -12.21 -2.11
C ALA A 76 -18.65 -11.12 -3.06
N SER A 77 -17.78 -10.36 -3.73
CA SER A 77 -18.17 -9.30 -4.67
C SER A 77 -18.83 -9.84 -5.94
N GLN A 78 -18.44 -11.03 -6.40
CA GLN A 78 -19.09 -11.71 -7.52
C GLN A 78 -20.50 -12.21 -7.14
N ARG A 79 -20.66 -12.72 -5.91
CA ARG A 79 -21.95 -13.24 -5.42
C ARG A 79 -22.93 -12.15 -5.00
N LEU A 80 -22.45 -11.17 -4.21
CA LEU A 80 -23.26 -10.13 -3.59
C LEU A 80 -23.36 -8.86 -4.44
N GLY A 81 -22.49 -8.71 -5.44
CA GLY A 81 -22.35 -7.52 -6.27
C GLY A 81 -21.35 -6.51 -5.70
N ALA A 82 -20.64 -5.82 -6.59
CA ALA A 82 -19.60 -4.84 -6.23
C ALA A 82 -20.12 -3.71 -5.34
N LYS A 83 -21.32 -3.17 -5.62
CA LYS A 83 -21.91 -2.08 -4.83
C LYS A 83 -21.98 -2.41 -3.34
N ARG A 84 -22.53 -3.59 -3.01
CA ARG A 84 -22.74 -4.01 -1.62
C ARG A 84 -21.40 -4.18 -0.91
N VAL A 85 -20.45 -4.87 -1.55
CA VAL A 85 -19.14 -5.12 -0.95
C VAL A 85 -18.31 -3.85 -0.77
N LEU A 86 -18.28 -2.95 -1.77
CA LEU A 86 -17.59 -1.66 -1.65
C LEU A 86 -18.21 -0.78 -0.56
N THR A 87 -19.54 -0.73 -0.49
CA THR A 87 -20.27 0.03 0.54
C THR A 87 -19.94 -0.51 1.93
N THR A 88 -20.00 -1.83 2.14
CA THR A 88 -19.67 -2.46 3.42
C THR A 88 -18.21 -2.22 3.81
N GLY A 89 -17.27 -2.45 2.89
CA GLY A 89 -15.84 -2.25 3.15
C GLY A 89 -15.53 -0.80 3.52
N LEU A 90 -16.10 0.15 2.79
CA LEU A 90 -15.89 1.58 3.03
C LEU A 90 -16.56 2.04 4.33
N ALA A 91 -17.77 1.58 4.64
CA ALA A 91 -18.44 1.87 5.91
C ALA A 91 -17.64 1.36 7.12
N VAL A 92 -17.14 0.11 7.06
CA VAL A 92 -16.27 -0.45 8.11
C VAL A 92 -14.99 0.37 8.24
N ALA A 93 -14.37 0.78 7.12
CA ALA A 93 -13.16 1.59 7.13
C ALA A 93 -13.39 3.00 7.73
N ILE A 94 -14.54 3.63 7.46
CA ILE A 94 -14.94 4.92 8.07
C ILE A 94 -15.10 4.75 9.58
N ILE A 95 -15.88 3.76 10.03
CA ILE A 95 -16.10 3.50 11.46
C ILE A 95 -14.77 3.23 12.16
N ALA A 96 -13.90 2.42 11.55
CA ALA A 96 -12.60 2.08 12.09
C ALA A 96 -11.67 3.30 12.21
N LEU A 97 -11.59 4.17 11.19
CA LEU A 97 -10.78 5.39 11.25
C LEU A 97 -11.34 6.41 12.24
N SER A 98 -12.66 6.60 12.29
CA SER A 98 -13.30 7.47 13.27
C SER A 98 -13.03 6.98 14.70
N ALA A 99 -13.16 5.67 14.94
CA ALA A 99 -12.83 5.07 16.23
C ALA A 99 -11.35 5.21 16.56
N PHE A 100 -10.45 5.03 15.59
CA PHE A 100 -9.02 5.28 15.78
C PHE A 100 -8.72 6.76 16.10
N GLY A 101 -9.44 7.69 15.47
CA GLY A 101 -9.40 9.12 15.79
C GLY A 101 -9.76 9.41 17.24
N VAL A 102 -10.85 8.81 17.73
CA VAL A 102 -11.28 8.93 19.14
C VAL A 102 -10.26 8.31 20.09
N VAL A 103 -9.79 7.08 19.81
CA VAL A 103 -8.76 6.41 20.61
C VAL A 103 -7.48 7.25 20.67
N SER A 104 -7.07 7.84 19.54
CA SER A 104 -5.88 8.68 19.48
C SER A 104 -6.04 9.99 20.24
N TYR A 105 -7.22 10.62 20.15
CA TYR A 105 -7.55 11.81 20.93
C TYR A 105 -7.54 11.53 22.43
N LEU A 106 -8.12 10.41 22.87
CA LEU A 106 -8.09 10.00 24.29
C LEU A 106 -6.67 9.66 24.74
N GLY A 107 -5.87 8.99 23.91
CA GLY A 107 -4.48 8.68 24.17
C GLY A 107 -3.60 9.93 24.36
N MET A 108 -3.74 10.91 23.47
CA MET A 108 -3.00 12.17 23.55
C MET A 108 -3.37 13.03 24.77
N ASN A 109 -4.64 12.97 25.20
CA ASN A 109 -5.13 13.73 26.35
C ASN A 109 -5.09 12.94 27.67
N GLN A 110 -4.39 11.81 27.71
CA GLN A 110 -4.27 10.91 28.88
C GLN A 110 -5.61 10.35 29.40
N GLY A 111 -6.69 10.43 28.60
CA GLY A 111 -7.99 9.83 28.90
C GLY A 111 -8.02 8.31 28.69
N LEU A 112 -7.08 7.76 27.91
CA LEU A 112 -6.86 6.33 27.74
C LEU A 112 -5.36 6.05 27.71
N SER A 113 -4.87 5.15 28.55
CA SER A 113 -3.43 4.86 28.66
C SER A 113 -3.15 3.37 28.88
N GLY A 114 -1.87 3.01 28.85
CA GLY A 114 -1.41 1.65 29.08
C GLY A 114 -1.97 0.65 28.06
N ILE A 115 -2.31 -0.55 28.53
CA ILE A 115 -2.71 -1.67 27.66
C ILE A 115 -4.04 -1.40 26.92
N GLY A 116 -4.95 -0.63 27.54
CA GLY A 116 -6.22 -0.26 26.91
C GLY A 116 -6.03 0.58 25.65
N LEU A 117 -5.05 1.50 25.66
CA LEU A 117 -4.68 2.29 24.49
C LEU A 117 -4.08 1.41 23.39
N VAL A 118 -3.18 0.50 23.76
CA VAL A 118 -2.55 -0.45 22.81
C VAL A 118 -3.63 -1.29 22.12
N PHE A 119 -4.54 -1.91 22.88
CA PHE A 119 -5.65 -2.67 22.31
C PHE A 119 -6.56 -1.80 21.46
N GLY A 120 -6.88 -0.57 21.90
CA GLY A 120 -7.68 0.38 21.14
C GLY A 120 -7.07 0.65 19.75
N VAL A 121 -5.77 0.92 19.69
CA VAL A 121 -5.05 1.17 18.43
C VAL A 121 -4.98 -0.09 17.57
N VAL A 122 -4.59 -1.23 18.13
CA VAL A 122 -4.46 -2.51 17.39
C VAL A 122 -5.82 -2.95 16.82
N ILE A 123 -6.91 -2.82 17.57
CA ILE A 123 -8.25 -3.21 17.12
C ILE A 123 -8.77 -2.25 16.06
N THR A 124 -8.75 -0.95 16.32
CA THR A 124 -9.36 0.03 15.40
C THR A 124 -8.54 0.18 14.12
N ARG A 125 -7.24 0.44 14.25
CA ARG A 125 -6.35 0.70 13.11
C ARG A 125 -5.81 -0.57 12.47
N GLY A 126 -5.52 -1.60 13.26
CA GLY A 126 -4.99 -2.86 12.77
C GLY A 126 -6.09 -3.73 12.18
N LEU A 127 -6.95 -4.27 13.05
CA LEU A 127 -7.95 -5.26 12.70
C LEU A 127 -9.11 -4.68 11.87
N LEU A 128 -9.84 -3.70 12.40
CA LEU A 128 -11.08 -3.21 11.79
C LEU A 128 -10.81 -2.46 10.48
N TYR A 129 -9.84 -1.54 10.49
CA TYR A 129 -9.51 -0.82 9.27
C TYR A 129 -8.92 -1.74 8.20
N GLY A 130 -8.00 -2.65 8.58
CA GLY A 130 -7.46 -3.68 7.69
C GLY A 130 -8.56 -4.54 7.07
N ALA A 131 -9.56 -4.95 7.87
CA ALA A 131 -10.71 -5.70 7.38
C ALA A 131 -11.57 -4.89 6.40
N GLY A 132 -11.84 -3.62 6.68
CA GLY A 132 -12.62 -2.75 5.79
C GLY A 132 -11.96 -2.55 4.42
N ILE A 133 -10.67 -2.18 4.40
CA ILE A 133 -9.95 -1.90 3.15
C ILE A 133 -9.67 -3.17 2.32
N SER A 134 -9.60 -4.35 2.96
CA SER A 134 -9.36 -5.63 2.30
C SER A 134 -10.38 -5.97 1.21
N ALA A 135 -11.58 -5.39 1.29
CA ALA A 135 -12.64 -5.61 0.33
C ALA A 135 -12.48 -4.76 -0.95
N ILE A 136 -11.78 -3.63 -0.86
CA ILE A 136 -11.87 -2.56 -1.87
C ILE A 136 -11.16 -2.93 -3.17
N ALA A 137 -9.85 -3.18 -3.12
CA ALA A 137 -9.08 -3.49 -4.33
C ALA A 137 -9.52 -4.80 -5.03
N PRO A 138 -9.74 -5.93 -4.33
CA PRO A 138 -10.21 -7.16 -4.98
C PRO A 138 -11.59 -7.00 -5.62
N THR A 139 -12.49 -6.23 -5.00
CA THR A 139 -13.82 -5.94 -5.57
C THR A 139 -13.72 -5.06 -6.80
N ALA A 140 -12.87 -4.02 -6.75
CA ALA A 140 -12.62 -3.16 -7.89
C ALA A 140 -12.03 -3.94 -9.08
N GLN A 141 -11.03 -4.77 -8.83
CA GLN A 141 -10.42 -5.64 -9.83
C GLN A 141 -11.45 -6.59 -10.46
N ALA A 142 -12.22 -7.31 -9.63
CA ALA A 142 -13.24 -8.23 -10.11
C ALA A 142 -14.31 -7.51 -10.94
N HIS A 143 -14.79 -6.35 -10.49
CA HIS A 143 -15.80 -5.58 -11.21
C HIS A 143 -15.27 -5.08 -12.56
N LEU A 144 -14.11 -4.43 -12.60
CA LEU A 144 -13.56 -3.89 -13.84
C LEU A 144 -13.22 -4.99 -14.87
N VAL A 145 -12.63 -6.10 -14.41
CA VAL A 145 -12.25 -7.20 -15.31
C VAL A 145 -13.47 -7.91 -15.88
N THR A 146 -14.51 -8.15 -15.08
CA THR A 146 -15.73 -8.82 -15.55
C THR A 146 -16.56 -7.96 -16.50
N HIS A 147 -16.44 -6.63 -16.42
CA HIS A 147 -17.17 -5.68 -17.28
C HIS A 147 -16.33 -5.17 -18.46
N THR A 148 -15.14 -5.76 -18.67
CA THR A 148 -14.28 -5.47 -19.82
C THR A 148 -14.04 -6.72 -20.65
N THR A 149 -14.45 -6.67 -21.92
CA THR A 149 -14.40 -7.81 -22.85
C THR A 149 -13.04 -7.97 -23.52
N SER A 150 -12.32 -6.89 -23.80
CA SER A 150 -11.02 -6.93 -24.45
C SER A 150 -9.87 -7.11 -23.47
N GLU A 151 -8.84 -7.86 -23.88
CA GLU A 151 -7.62 -8.07 -23.09
C GLU A 151 -6.90 -6.76 -22.79
N ASN A 152 -6.68 -5.93 -23.81
CA ASN A 152 -6.09 -4.59 -23.65
C ASN A 152 -6.92 -3.70 -22.70
N GLY A 153 -8.25 -3.81 -22.74
CA GLY A 153 -9.12 -3.11 -21.81
C GLY A 153 -8.92 -3.57 -20.36
N ARG A 154 -8.78 -4.88 -20.12
CA ARG A 154 -8.50 -5.44 -18.78
C ARG A 154 -7.16 -4.97 -18.25
N VAL A 155 -6.12 -4.97 -19.09
CA VAL A 155 -4.79 -4.43 -18.74
C VAL A 155 -4.89 -2.95 -18.36
N LYS A 156 -5.57 -2.14 -19.17
CA LYS A 156 -5.80 -0.71 -18.87
C LYS A 156 -6.55 -0.54 -17.54
N ALA A 157 -7.57 -1.33 -17.29
CA ALA A 157 -8.37 -1.24 -16.07
C ALA A 157 -7.60 -1.61 -14.80
N LEU A 158 -6.80 -2.68 -14.85
CA LEU A 158 -5.90 -3.04 -13.76
C LEU A 158 -4.81 -1.97 -13.57
N GLY A 159 -4.32 -1.38 -14.66
CA GLY A 159 -3.40 -0.24 -14.63
C GLY A 159 -3.98 0.98 -13.90
N MET A 160 -5.27 1.30 -14.11
CA MET A 160 -5.94 2.40 -13.41
C MET A 160 -6.02 2.18 -11.89
N ILE A 161 -6.25 0.94 -11.44
CA ILE A 161 -6.23 0.60 -10.00
C ILE A 161 -4.83 0.82 -9.42
N GLY A 162 -3.78 0.35 -10.11
CA GLY A 162 -2.40 0.57 -9.70
C GLY A 162 -2.05 2.07 -9.63
N ALA A 163 -2.46 2.84 -10.63
CA ALA A 163 -2.26 4.29 -10.66
C ALA A 163 -2.99 4.99 -9.50
N ALA A 164 -4.22 4.60 -9.19
CA ALA A 164 -4.96 5.13 -8.05
C ALA A 164 -4.27 4.84 -6.72
N GLN A 165 -3.76 3.61 -6.51
CA GLN A 165 -3.00 3.28 -5.30
C GLN A 165 -1.69 4.09 -5.22
N GLY A 166 -0.95 4.21 -6.32
CA GLY A 166 0.26 5.03 -6.38
C GLY A 166 0.00 6.50 -6.03
N MET A 167 -1.00 7.11 -6.67
CA MET A 167 -1.41 8.50 -6.39
C MET A 167 -1.88 8.67 -4.94
N SER A 168 -2.61 7.69 -4.39
CA SER A 168 -3.11 7.75 -3.01
C SER A 168 -1.97 7.76 -1.99
N SER A 169 -0.84 7.10 -2.29
CA SER A 169 0.34 7.10 -1.43
C SER A 169 0.98 8.48 -1.33
N ILE A 170 1.15 9.15 -2.48
CA ILE A 170 1.74 10.50 -2.54
C ILE A 170 0.79 11.53 -1.94
N ILE A 171 -0.45 11.59 -2.46
CA ILE A 171 -1.43 12.59 -2.03
C ILE A 171 -1.80 12.38 -0.55
N GLY A 172 -1.95 11.12 -0.12
CA GLY A 172 -2.16 10.80 1.29
C GLY A 172 -1.03 11.31 2.17
N GLY A 173 0.22 10.97 1.86
CA GLY A 173 1.38 11.45 2.63
C GLY A 173 1.47 12.98 2.69
N VAL A 174 1.30 13.67 1.56
CA VAL A 174 1.31 15.15 1.52
C VAL A 174 0.16 15.73 2.34
N ALA A 175 -1.07 15.25 2.13
CA ALA A 175 -2.25 15.73 2.84
C ALA A 175 -2.13 15.50 4.35
N GLY A 176 -1.61 14.34 4.76
CA GLY A 176 -1.42 14.00 6.16
C GLY A 176 -0.43 14.92 6.87
N GLY A 177 0.72 15.17 6.25
CA GLY A 177 1.71 16.12 6.76
C GLY A 177 1.19 17.56 6.80
N ALA A 178 0.53 18.00 5.73
CA ALA A 178 -0.02 19.36 5.62
C ALA A 178 -1.11 19.63 6.65
N LEU A 179 -2.08 18.70 6.80
CA LEU A 179 -3.12 18.80 7.83
C LEU A 179 -2.53 18.76 9.24
N ALA A 180 -1.52 17.91 9.49
CA ALA A 180 -0.85 17.86 10.78
C ALA A 180 -0.10 19.15 11.11
N ALA A 181 0.52 19.80 10.12
CA ALA A 181 1.17 21.10 10.29
C ALA A 181 0.16 22.23 10.51
N ALA A 182 -1.02 22.16 9.88
CA ALA A 182 -2.04 23.19 9.96
C ALA A 182 -2.85 23.17 11.28
N GLY A 183 -3.16 21.98 11.81
CA GLY A 183 -4.07 21.85 12.95
C GLY A 183 -3.72 20.72 13.93
N GLY A 184 -2.48 20.23 13.91
CA GLY A 184 -2.00 19.19 14.82
C GLY A 184 -2.33 17.77 14.37
N LEU A 185 -1.80 16.78 15.08
CA LEU A 185 -1.80 15.37 14.66
C LEU A 185 -3.19 14.74 14.56
N ILE A 186 -4.21 15.30 15.22
CA ILE A 186 -5.59 14.80 15.17
C ILE A 186 -6.33 15.23 13.89
N LEU A 187 -5.96 16.37 13.29
CA LEU A 187 -6.69 16.91 12.15
C LEU A 187 -6.76 15.93 10.95
N PRO A 188 -5.68 15.25 10.54
CA PRO A 188 -5.75 14.21 9.50
C PRO A 188 -6.71 13.07 9.85
N LEU A 189 -6.78 12.67 11.12
CA LEU A 189 -7.65 11.59 11.60
C LEU A 189 -9.13 12.02 11.64
N ALA A 190 -9.41 13.31 11.82
CA ALA A 190 -10.76 13.87 11.80
C ALA A 190 -11.27 14.11 10.37
N VAL A 191 -10.41 14.61 9.47
CA VAL A 191 -10.79 14.95 8.09
C VAL A 191 -11.00 13.71 7.25
N MET A 192 -10.12 12.70 7.35
CA MET A 192 -10.17 11.56 6.44
C MET A 192 -11.49 10.76 6.50
N PRO A 193 -12.08 10.43 7.68
CA PRO A 193 -13.37 9.77 7.74
C PRO A 193 -14.49 10.56 7.07
N VAL A 194 -14.46 11.91 7.16
CA VAL A 194 -15.45 12.78 6.50
C VAL A 194 -15.29 12.68 4.98
N VAL A 195 -14.07 12.77 4.46
CA VAL A 195 -13.81 12.61 3.02
C VAL A 195 -14.24 11.21 2.54
N MET A 196 -13.97 10.16 3.33
CA MET A 196 -14.44 8.80 3.04
C MET A 196 -15.97 8.69 3.06
N ALA A 197 -16.65 9.35 4.00
CA ALA A 197 -18.10 9.38 4.08
C ALA A 197 -18.73 10.10 2.87
N LEU A 198 -18.13 11.20 2.41
CA LEU A 198 -18.54 11.86 1.17
C LEU A 198 -18.40 10.91 -0.02
N GLY A 199 -17.27 10.19 -0.14
CA GLY A 199 -17.09 9.17 -1.17
C GLY A 199 -18.09 8.01 -1.07
N LEU A 200 -18.48 7.61 0.15
CA LEU A 200 -19.53 6.62 0.38
C LEU A 200 -20.90 7.11 -0.10
N ILE A 201 -21.25 8.38 0.15
CA ILE A 201 -22.49 8.98 -0.35
C ILE A 201 -22.49 8.99 -1.88
N VAL A 202 -21.38 9.40 -2.52
CA VAL A 202 -21.25 9.37 -3.99
C VAL A 202 -21.38 7.93 -4.51
N LEU A 203 -20.77 6.95 -3.86
CA LEU A 203 -20.91 5.53 -4.20
C LEU A 203 -22.38 5.07 -4.13
N LEU A 204 -23.09 5.44 -3.06
CA LEU A 204 -24.48 5.03 -2.84
C LEU A 204 -25.43 5.62 -3.89
N VAL A 205 -25.24 6.89 -4.25
CA VAL A 205 -26.10 7.64 -5.18
C VAL A 205 -25.76 7.32 -6.63
N SER A 206 -24.48 7.25 -6.99
CA SER A 206 -24.04 7.19 -8.40
C SER A 206 -23.80 5.77 -8.92
N PHE A 207 -23.54 4.78 -8.06
CA PHE A 207 -23.28 3.41 -8.51
C PHE A 207 -24.59 2.64 -8.74
N LYS A 208 -24.84 2.24 -10.00
CA LYS A 208 -25.98 1.38 -10.35
C LYS A 208 -25.58 -0.09 -10.32
N PRO A 209 -26.35 -0.99 -9.68
CA PRO A 209 -26.08 -2.42 -9.72
C PRO A 209 -26.07 -2.93 -11.16
N GLN A 210 -24.97 -3.54 -11.59
CA GLN A 210 -24.87 -4.26 -12.86
C GLN A 210 -24.87 -5.77 -12.60
N GLY A 211 -25.34 -6.55 -13.57
CA GLY A 211 -25.54 -7.99 -13.45
C GLY A 211 -24.28 -8.76 -13.06
N GLN A 212 -24.47 -9.97 -12.53
CA GLN A 212 -23.38 -10.83 -12.08
C GLN A 212 -22.54 -11.28 -13.28
N GLY A 213 -21.28 -10.84 -13.33
CA GLY A 213 -20.31 -11.30 -14.31
C GLY A 213 -19.96 -12.77 -14.11
N LEU A 214 -19.69 -13.46 -15.23
CA LEU A 214 -19.32 -14.87 -15.28
C LEU A 214 -18.14 -15.20 -14.35
N ILE A 215 -18.25 -16.33 -13.64
CA ILE A 215 -17.20 -16.90 -12.79
C ILE A 215 -15.99 -17.22 -13.68
N VAL A 216 -14.85 -16.58 -13.41
CA VAL A 216 -13.60 -16.86 -14.12
C VAL A 216 -13.04 -18.21 -13.67
N GLU A 217 -12.62 -19.03 -14.64
CA GLU A 217 -12.07 -20.37 -14.50
C GLU A 217 -10.95 -20.48 -13.45
N LYS A 218 -10.82 -21.66 -12.83
CA LYS A 218 -9.76 -21.96 -11.84
C LYS A 218 -8.39 -21.90 -12.53
N PRO A 219 -7.51 -20.94 -12.19
CA PRO A 219 -6.18 -20.91 -12.77
C PRO A 219 -5.34 -22.10 -12.29
N LYS A 220 -4.37 -22.52 -13.11
CA LYS A 220 -3.32 -23.47 -12.70
C LYS A 220 -2.61 -22.93 -11.45
N ARG A 221 -2.09 -23.81 -10.60
CA ARG A 221 -1.43 -23.42 -9.35
C ARG A 221 0.09 -23.44 -9.51
N ILE A 222 0.76 -22.34 -9.21
CA ILE A 222 2.22 -22.27 -9.06
C ILE A 222 2.56 -22.31 -7.58
N ARG A 223 3.60 -23.07 -7.24
CA ARG A 223 4.14 -23.16 -5.87
C ARG A 223 5.19 -22.08 -5.66
N PHE A 224 5.34 -21.59 -4.42
CA PHE A 224 6.40 -20.66 -4.04
C PHE A 224 7.82 -21.19 -4.31
N THR A 225 7.98 -22.51 -4.32
CA THR A 225 9.26 -23.20 -4.53
C THR A 225 9.55 -23.53 -5.99
N ASP A 226 8.72 -23.09 -6.94
CA ASP A 226 9.01 -23.32 -8.37
C ASP A 226 10.33 -22.62 -8.74
N PRO A 227 11.32 -23.35 -9.28
CA PRO A 227 12.67 -22.83 -9.53
C PRO A 227 12.69 -21.67 -10.55
N ARG A 228 11.65 -21.53 -11.38
CA ARG A 228 11.51 -20.41 -12.32
C ARG A 228 11.22 -19.09 -11.62
N VAL A 229 10.57 -19.13 -10.45
CA VAL A 229 10.10 -17.95 -9.71
C VAL A 229 10.85 -17.73 -8.39
N LEU A 230 11.30 -18.80 -7.73
CA LEU A 230 11.89 -18.74 -6.38
C LEU A 230 13.01 -17.69 -6.24
N PRO A 231 13.99 -17.57 -7.17
CA PRO A 231 15.04 -16.56 -7.04
C PRO A 231 14.53 -15.12 -7.03
N TRP A 232 13.48 -14.86 -7.82
CA TRP A 232 12.82 -13.56 -7.83
C TRP A 232 12.06 -13.33 -6.54
N LEU A 233 11.33 -14.34 -6.03
CA LEU A 233 10.59 -14.24 -4.78
C LEU A 233 11.50 -13.96 -3.59
N VAL A 234 12.66 -14.64 -3.49
CA VAL A 234 13.66 -14.37 -2.45
C VAL A 234 14.16 -12.93 -2.53
N SER A 235 14.54 -12.48 -3.73
CA SER A 235 15.04 -11.11 -3.94
C SER A 235 13.98 -10.05 -3.64
N GLY A 236 12.74 -10.28 -4.08
CA GLY A 236 11.61 -9.39 -3.84
C GLY A 236 11.15 -9.38 -2.38
N LEU A 237 11.23 -10.52 -1.68
CA LEU A 237 10.91 -10.61 -0.26
C LEU A 237 11.87 -9.71 0.53
N VAL A 238 13.18 -9.82 0.29
CA VAL A 238 14.17 -8.96 0.93
C VAL A 238 13.95 -7.48 0.56
N MET A 239 13.72 -7.19 -0.72
CA MET A 239 13.46 -5.84 -1.21
C MET A 239 12.28 -5.17 -0.48
N PHE A 240 11.12 -5.85 -0.44
CA PHE A 240 9.94 -5.31 0.22
C PHE A 240 10.04 -5.32 1.74
N LEU A 241 10.73 -6.30 2.32
CA LEU A 241 10.96 -6.34 3.76
C LEU A 241 11.77 -5.10 4.18
N VAL A 242 12.87 -4.82 3.50
CA VAL A 242 13.71 -3.65 3.79
C VAL A 242 12.97 -2.35 3.51
N PHE A 243 12.30 -2.22 2.36
CA PHE A 243 11.55 -1.01 2.03
C PHE A 243 10.45 -0.72 3.06
N SER A 244 9.66 -1.73 3.42
CA SER A 244 8.62 -1.60 4.43
C SER A 244 9.20 -1.30 5.81
N SER A 245 10.32 -1.91 6.17
CA SER A 245 11.01 -1.64 7.44
C SER A 245 11.44 -0.19 7.52
N LEU A 246 12.15 0.32 6.52
CA LEU A 246 12.63 1.70 6.46
C LEU A 246 11.48 2.71 6.43
N ALA A 247 10.43 2.47 5.63
CA ALA A 247 9.26 3.34 5.56
C ALA A 247 8.52 3.41 6.91
N THR A 248 8.43 2.28 7.64
CA THR A 248 7.76 2.23 8.95
C THR A 248 8.53 3.01 10.01
N ILE A 249 9.85 2.86 10.07
CA ILE A 249 10.69 3.54 11.08
C ILE A 249 11.08 4.96 10.67
N PHE A 250 10.72 5.40 9.46
CA PHE A 250 11.20 6.66 8.89
C PHE A 250 10.86 7.85 9.77
N GLY A 251 9.59 7.96 10.20
CA GLY A 251 9.15 9.06 11.06
C GLY A 251 9.85 9.08 12.42
N PHE A 252 10.07 7.91 13.04
CA PHE A 252 10.83 7.80 14.28
C PHE A 252 12.28 8.24 14.09
N THR A 253 12.90 7.79 13.00
CA THR A 253 14.28 8.14 12.65
C THR A 253 14.44 9.64 12.44
N VAL A 254 13.52 10.29 11.73
CA VAL A 254 13.53 11.75 11.51
C VAL A 254 13.35 12.49 12.83
N GLN A 255 12.39 12.06 13.66
CA GLN A 255 12.08 12.69 14.93
C GLN A 255 13.27 12.66 15.90
N ASP A 256 13.84 11.47 16.12
CA ASP A 256 14.89 11.23 17.11
C ASP A 256 16.21 11.88 16.68
N ARG A 257 16.50 11.87 15.37
CA ARG A 257 17.76 12.38 14.81
C ARG A 257 17.87 13.89 14.83
N PHE A 258 16.78 14.58 14.57
CA PHE A 258 16.75 16.04 14.49
C PHE A 258 16.10 16.67 15.74
N ALA A 259 15.77 15.88 16.76
CA ALA A 259 15.13 16.30 18.00
C ALA A 259 13.90 17.20 17.74
N LEU A 260 13.08 16.81 16.77
CA LEU A 260 11.99 17.64 16.27
C LEU A 260 10.74 17.53 17.15
N SER A 261 9.97 18.62 17.16
CA SER A 261 8.59 18.56 17.66
C SER A 261 7.76 17.57 16.83
N ALA A 262 6.65 17.10 17.40
CA ALA A 262 5.79 16.12 16.75
C ALA A 262 5.15 16.64 15.44
N THR A 263 4.71 17.89 15.41
CA THR A 263 4.12 18.52 14.22
C THR A 263 5.18 18.80 13.15
N THR A 264 6.35 19.28 13.56
CA THR A 264 7.50 19.48 12.65
C THR A 264 7.97 18.16 12.05
N THR A 265 8.02 17.09 12.85
CA THR A 265 8.33 15.73 12.39
C THR A 265 7.36 15.29 11.30
N ALA A 266 6.06 15.48 11.49
CA ALA A 266 5.05 15.12 10.51
C ALA A 266 5.25 15.86 9.18
N GLY A 267 5.46 17.18 9.23
CA GLY A 267 5.71 17.99 8.03
C GLY A 267 6.99 17.58 7.28
N ILE A 268 8.11 17.47 8.00
CA ILE A 268 9.41 17.10 7.40
C ILE A 268 9.38 15.67 6.86
N SER A 269 8.77 14.72 7.59
CA SER A 269 8.63 13.34 7.12
C SER A 269 7.77 13.27 5.86
N ALA A 270 6.68 14.05 5.79
CA ALA A 270 5.86 14.11 4.59
C ALA A 270 6.65 14.63 3.38
N ILE A 271 7.50 15.65 3.54
CA ILE A 271 8.36 16.15 2.46
C ILE A 271 9.29 15.05 1.95
N TYR A 272 10.01 14.37 2.85
CA TYR A 272 10.94 13.32 2.45
C TYR A 272 10.25 12.12 1.79
N LEU A 273 9.14 11.65 2.36
CA LEU A 273 8.36 10.54 1.78
C LEU A 273 7.76 10.91 0.42
N THR A 274 7.39 12.18 0.22
CA THR A 274 6.91 12.70 -1.07
C THR A 274 8.03 12.70 -2.10
N VAL A 275 9.21 13.20 -1.75
CA VAL A 275 10.40 13.17 -2.63
C VAL A 275 10.75 11.74 -3.02
N MET A 276 10.76 10.82 -2.05
CA MET A 276 10.96 9.38 -2.30
C MET A 276 9.90 8.82 -3.24
N GLY A 277 8.62 9.15 -3.05
CA GLY A 277 7.52 8.71 -3.92
C GLY A 277 7.63 9.25 -5.35
N ILE A 278 7.93 10.54 -5.52
CA ILE A 278 8.11 11.18 -6.83
C ILE A 278 9.30 10.55 -7.57
N THR A 279 10.44 10.39 -6.91
CA THR A 279 11.63 9.80 -7.52
C THR A 279 11.42 8.33 -7.88
N MET A 280 10.65 7.59 -7.07
CA MET A 280 10.21 6.23 -7.41
C MET A 280 9.34 6.21 -8.67
N ILE A 281 8.38 7.13 -8.81
CA ILE A 281 7.57 7.24 -10.03
C ILE A 281 8.43 7.59 -11.24
N ILE A 282 9.36 8.55 -11.12
CA ILE A 282 10.28 8.92 -12.20
C ILE A 282 11.09 7.69 -12.64
N ALA A 283 11.62 6.92 -11.69
CA ALA A 283 12.35 5.70 -11.99
C ALA A 283 11.49 4.65 -12.71
N GLN A 284 10.25 4.42 -12.27
CA GLN A 284 9.35 3.43 -12.86
C GLN A 284 8.78 3.85 -14.22
N ALA A 285 8.33 5.10 -14.36
CA ALA A 285 7.59 5.57 -15.51
C ALA A 285 8.47 6.18 -16.60
N MET A 286 9.65 6.71 -16.22
CA MET A 286 10.54 7.40 -17.16
C MET A 286 11.86 6.65 -17.37
N ILE A 287 12.56 6.26 -16.30
CA ILE A 287 13.90 5.69 -16.43
C ILE A 287 13.82 4.23 -16.90
N ALA A 288 13.07 3.37 -16.20
CA ALA A 288 13.00 1.95 -16.53
C ALA A 288 12.60 1.68 -17.99
N PRO A 289 11.56 2.31 -18.58
CA PRO A 289 11.20 2.08 -19.98
C PRO A 289 12.23 2.60 -20.98
N LYS A 290 12.89 3.74 -20.69
CA LYS A 290 13.87 4.36 -21.59
C LYS A 290 15.21 3.63 -21.64
N THR A 291 15.57 2.91 -20.58
CA THR A 291 16.87 2.20 -20.52
C THR A 291 16.94 0.96 -21.39
N GLY A 292 15.80 0.36 -21.75
CA GLY A 292 15.74 -0.93 -22.46
C GLY A 292 16.36 -2.09 -21.67
N TRP A 293 16.56 -1.94 -20.35
CA TRP A 293 17.20 -2.96 -19.52
C TRP A 293 16.30 -4.17 -19.30
N SER A 294 16.92 -5.36 -19.20
CA SER A 294 16.21 -6.58 -18.82
C SER A 294 15.65 -6.46 -17.39
N ALA A 295 14.61 -7.24 -17.08
CA ALA A 295 14.04 -7.31 -15.73
C ALA A 295 15.09 -7.62 -14.65
N ALA A 296 16.05 -8.48 -14.97
CA ALA A 296 17.15 -8.85 -14.08
C ALA A 296 18.09 -7.66 -13.81
N LYS A 297 18.46 -6.92 -14.85
CA LYS A 297 19.32 -5.73 -14.74
C LYS A 297 18.63 -4.59 -13.98
N LEU A 298 17.33 -4.40 -14.18
CA LEU A 298 16.51 -3.45 -13.42
C LEU A 298 16.50 -3.80 -11.93
N LEU A 299 16.21 -5.07 -11.60
CA LEU A 299 16.22 -5.57 -10.22
C LEU A 299 17.57 -5.36 -9.54
N ARG A 300 18.67 -5.80 -10.17
CA ARG A 300 20.02 -5.69 -9.62
C ARG A 300 20.46 -4.25 -9.40
N THR A 301 20.32 -3.42 -10.42
CA THR A 301 20.72 -2.00 -10.33
C THR A 301 19.90 -1.30 -9.27
N GLY A 302 18.59 -1.56 -9.22
CA GLY A 302 17.72 -1.04 -8.19
C GLY A 302 18.13 -1.46 -6.78
N LEU A 303 18.43 -2.76 -6.55
CA LEU A 303 18.92 -3.25 -5.25
C LEU A 303 20.25 -2.63 -4.83
N ILE A 304 21.20 -2.42 -5.76
CA ILE A 304 22.46 -1.73 -5.48
C ILE A 304 22.20 -0.29 -5.05
N ILE A 305 21.35 0.44 -5.78
CA ILE A 305 21.02 1.82 -5.44
C ILE A 305 20.30 1.88 -4.08
N THR A 306 19.37 0.96 -3.80
CA THR A 306 18.69 0.84 -2.50
C THR A 306 19.68 0.54 -1.37
N LEU A 307 20.70 -0.29 -1.60
CA LEU A 307 21.77 -0.55 -0.62
C LEU A 307 22.55 0.72 -0.32
N VAL A 308 23.01 1.44 -1.34
CA VAL A 308 23.72 2.73 -1.18
C VAL A 308 22.83 3.74 -0.48
N ALA A 309 21.56 3.85 -0.86
CA ALA A 309 20.59 4.72 -0.22
C ALA A 309 20.44 4.42 1.27
N THR A 310 20.33 3.13 1.64
CA THR A 310 20.20 2.72 3.04
C THR A 310 21.45 3.06 3.85
N VAL A 311 22.64 2.93 3.26
CA VAL A 311 23.90 3.37 3.88
C VAL A 311 23.96 4.89 4.03
N LEU A 312 23.42 5.68 3.10
CA LEU A 312 23.36 7.14 3.22
C LEU A 312 22.31 7.61 4.24
N ILE A 313 21.20 6.90 4.36
CA ILE A 313 20.14 7.18 5.35
C ILE A 313 20.57 6.73 6.75
N TRP A 314 21.53 5.81 6.86
CA TRP A 314 22.19 5.43 8.12
C TRP A 314 22.41 6.66 9.00
N PRO A 315 22.25 6.57 10.34
CA PRO A 315 22.33 7.70 11.27
C PRO A 315 23.37 8.76 10.92
N THR A 316 22.93 9.75 10.15
CA THR A 316 23.68 10.91 9.69
C THR A 316 22.93 12.15 10.17
N PRO A 317 23.58 13.11 10.85
CA PRO A 317 22.92 14.31 11.36
C PRO A 317 22.58 15.34 10.27
N SER A 318 22.77 15.01 8.99
CA SER A 318 22.59 15.93 7.87
C SER A 318 21.26 15.75 7.14
N HIS A 319 20.45 16.81 7.10
CA HIS A 319 19.24 16.87 6.27
C HIS A 319 19.53 16.65 4.78
N ALA A 320 20.69 17.10 4.29
CA ALA A 320 21.08 16.96 2.90
C ALA A 320 21.39 15.50 2.56
N LEU A 321 22.17 14.80 3.40
CA LEU A 321 22.46 13.38 3.20
C LEU A 321 21.20 12.53 3.31
N LEU A 322 20.30 12.85 4.25
CA LEU A 322 19.00 12.20 4.33
C LEU A 322 18.16 12.42 3.07
N ALA A 323 18.12 13.66 2.54
CA ALA A 323 17.40 13.97 1.30
C ALA A 323 17.94 13.17 0.11
N VAL A 324 19.26 13.14 -0.07
CA VAL A 324 19.93 12.36 -1.12
C VAL A 324 19.62 10.87 -0.93
N GLY A 325 19.69 10.38 0.30
CA GLY A 325 19.31 9.02 0.66
C GLY A 325 17.88 8.68 0.25
N CYS A 326 16.90 9.54 0.56
CA CYS A 326 15.49 9.35 0.16
C CYS A 326 15.30 9.36 -1.35
N ILE A 327 16.00 10.24 -2.08
CA ILE A 327 15.99 10.29 -3.55
C ILE A 327 16.52 8.97 -4.12
N LEU A 328 17.68 8.51 -3.64
CA LEU A 328 18.26 7.25 -4.09
C LEU A 328 17.38 6.07 -3.70
N LEU A 329 16.77 6.07 -2.51
CA LEU A 329 15.87 5.01 -2.08
C LEU A 329 14.66 4.90 -3.00
N GLY A 330 14.07 6.05 -3.37
CA GLY A 330 13.00 6.13 -4.36
C GLY A 330 13.44 5.62 -5.74
N LEU A 331 14.57 6.09 -6.25
CA LEU A 331 15.13 5.64 -7.54
C LEU A 331 15.43 4.12 -7.55
N GLY A 332 16.06 3.61 -6.50
CA GLY A 332 16.43 2.20 -6.36
C GLY A 332 15.21 1.29 -6.33
N MET A 333 14.23 1.60 -5.48
CA MET A 333 12.95 0.88 -5.44
C MET A 333 12.16 1.02 -6.74
N GLY A 334 12.21 2.20 -7.37
CA GLY A 334 11.54 2.46 -8.62
C GLY A 334 12.10 1.67 -9.80
N LEU A 335 13.40 1.35 -9.80
CA LEU A 335 13.99 0.45 -10.79
C LEU A 335 13.78 -1.03 -10.41
N ALA A 336 13.88 -1.36 -9.12
CA ALA A 336 13.84 -2.75 -8.68
C ALA A 336 12.44 -3.38 -8.82
N MET A 337 11.38 -2.63 -8.51
CA MET A 337 10.00 -3.14 -8.52
C MET A 337 9.53 -3.65 -9.89
N PRO A 338 9.68 -2.91 -11.02
CA PRO A 338 9.36 -3.43 -12.34
C PRO A 338 10.16 -4.70 -12.68
N GLY A 339 11.47 -4.71 -12.36
CA GLY A 339 12.31 -5.89 -12.56
C GLY A 339 11.78 -7.12 -11.82
N TYR A 340 11.43 -6.97 -10.54
CA TYR A 340 10.86 -8.04 -9.72
C TYR A 340 9.47 -8.49 -10.20
N ASN A 341 8.57 -7.56 -10.53
CA ASN A 341 7.19 -7.90 -10.90
C ASN A 341 7.10 -8.53 -12.30
N THR A 342 7.99 -8.16 -13.23
CA THR A 342 7.99 -8.66 -14.62
C THR A 342 8.90 -9.87 -14.81
N GLY A 343 10.00 -9.99 -14.08
CA GLY A 343 10.97 -11.08 -14.27
C GLY A 343 10.39 -12.50 -14.22
N PRO A 344 9.61 -12.86 -13.18
CA PRO A 344 8.96 -14.16 -13.07
C PRO A 344 7.95 -14.43 -14.19
N THR A 345 7.21 -13.40 -14.61
CA THR A 345 6.09 -13.53 -15.56
C THR A 345 6.58 -13.88 -16.96
N LEU A 346 7.79 -13.44 -17.34
CA LEU A 346 8.41 -13.76 -18.63
C LEU A 346 8.77 -15.25 -18.78
N LYS A 347 8.78 -16.03 -17.69
CA LYS A 347 9.08 -17.47 -17.71
C LYS A 347 7.83 -18.35 -17.66
N MET A 348 6.65 -17.73 -17.68
CA MET A 348 5.36 -18.38 -17.49
C MET A 348 4.56 -18.43 -18.78
N THR A 349 3.83 -19.52 -18.97
CA THR A 349 2.83 -19.64 -20.03
C THR A 349 1.61 -18.76 -19.73
N THR A 350 0.75 -18.51 -20.72
CA THR A 350 -0.44 -17.66 -20.57
C THR A 350 -1.35 -18.13 -19.41
N ASP A 351 -1.54 -19.44 -19.27
CA ASP A 351 -2.34 -20.07 -18.20
C ASP A 351 -1.72 -19.91 -16.80
N GLU A 352 -0.42 -19.63 -16.74
CA GLU A 352 0.39 -19.53 -15.52
C GLU A 352 0.51 -18.07 -15.01
N GLN A 353 0.15 -17.08 -15.82
CA GLN A 353 0.29 -15.64 -15.51
C GLN A 353 -0.48 -15.22 -14.26
N GLY A 354 -1.74 -15.68 -14.13
CA GLY A 354 -2.56 -15.38 -12.95
C GLY A 354 -2.00 -16.03 -11.67
N ALA A 355 -1.41 -17.22 -11.81
CA ALA A 355 -0.85 -17.96 -10.71
C ALA A 355 0.44 -17.30 -10.17
N VAL A 356 1.33 -16.87 -11.07
CA VAL A 356 2.58 -16.20 -10.67
C VAL A 356 2.30 -14.84 -10.03
N ALA A 357 1.32 -14.09 -10.57
CA ALA A 357 0.87 -12.84 -9.96
C ALA A 357 0.33 -13.07 -8.53
N GLY A 358 -0.41 -14.16 -8.32
CA GLY A 358 -0.87 -14.57 -6.99
C GLY A 358 0.27 -14.85 -6.01
N VAL A 359 1.30 -15.59 -6.44
CA VAL A 359 2.47 -15.90 -5.61
C VAL A 359 3.30 -14.64 -5.31
N ILE A 360 3.49 -13.75 -6.29
CA ILE A 360 4.16 -12.45 -6.10
C ILE A 360 3.42 -11.61 -5.05
N ASN A 361 2.09 -11.49 -5.18
CA ASN A 361 1.28 -10.73 -4.24
C ASN A 361 1.34 -11.30 -2.81
N ALA A 362 1.31 -12.62 -2.68
CA ALA A 362 1.42 -13.27 -1.38
C ALA A 362 2.84 -13.10 -0.76
N ASN A 363 3.90 -13.12 -1.57
CA ASN A 363 5.26 -12.82 -1.14
C ASN A 363 5.41 -11.37 -0.64
N ASN A 364 4.82 -10.41 -1.34
CA ASN A 364 4.79 -9.01 -0.92
C ASN A 364 3.98 -8.85 0.38
N GLY A 365 2.84 -9.54 0.49
CA GLY A 365 2.02 -9.56 1.71
C GLY A 365 2.78 -10.07 2.93
N LEU A 366 3.62 -11.12 2.76
CA LEU A 366 4.49 -11.61 3.83
C LEU A 366 5.50 -10.55 4.29
N ALA A 367 6.12 -9.83 3.35
CA ALA A 367 7.03 -8.73 3.69
C ALA A 367 6.32 -7.65 4.53
N TYR A 368 5.14 -7.18 4.10
CA TYR A 368 4.38 -6.16 4.82
C TYR A 368 3.80 -6.64 6.16
N ALA A 369 3.60 -7.94 6.32
CA ALA A 369 3.17 -8.54 7.58
C ALA A 369 4.32 -8.68 8.60
N VAL A 370 5.56 -8.85 8.16
CA VAL A 370 6.70 -9.09 9.07
C VAL A 370 7.50 -7.81 9.33
N ALA A 371 7.74 -7.03 8.29
CA ALA A 371 8.68 -5.92 8.32
C ALA A 371 8.34 -4.83 9.35
N PRO A 372 7.09 -4.34 9.50
CA PRO A 372 6.78 -3.26 10.42
C PRO A 372 6.99 -3.66 11.89
N LEU A 373 6.54 -4.85 12.30
CA LEU A 373 6.72 -5.36 13.65
C LEU A 373 8.20 -5.59 13.95
N ALA A 374 8.91 -6.27 13.04
CA ALA A 374 10.32 -6.56 13.23
C ALA A 374 11.16 -5.27 13.31
N SER A 375 10.97 -4.32 12.38
CA SER A 375 11.79 -3.11 12.34
C SER A 375 11.54 -2.18 13.52
N THR A 376 10.30 -2.03 13.97
CA THR A 376 9.97 -1.18 15.13
C THR A 376 10.38 -1.81 16.46
N ALA A 377 10.29 -3.14 16.60
CA ALA A 377 10.83 -3.85 17.76
C ALA A 377 12.36 -3.71 17.84
N LEU A 378 13.05 -3.89 16.70
CA LEU A 378 14.49 -3.64 16.60
C LEU A 378 14.85 -2.19 16.91
N TYR A 379 14.07 -1.24 16.39
CA TYR A 379 14.28 0.19 16.62
C TYR A 379 14.16 0.56 18.10
N GLY A 380 13.14 0.03 18.79
CA GLY A 380 12.95 0.25 20.22
C GLY A 380 14.07 -0.36 21.09
N TRP A 381 14.70 -1.44 20.64
CA TRP A 381 15.90 -1.99 21.29
C TRP A 381 17.16 -1.17 20.98
N SER A 382 17.38 -0.83 19.72
CA SER A 382 18.46 0.03 19.26
C SER A 382 18.07 0.70 17.94
N PRO A 383 18.05 2.04 17.86
CA PRO A 383 17.71 2.76 16.63
C PRO A 383 18.61 2.42 15.42
N VAL A 384 19.81 1.88 15.67
CA VAL A 384 20.78 1.49 14.62
C VAL A 384 20.51 0.08 14.08
N ALA A 385 19.98 -0.83 14.92
CA ALA A 385 19.77 -2.24 14.58
C ALA A 385 18.97 -2.49 13.27
N PRO A 386 17.82 -1.82 13.02
CA PRO A 386 17.07 -2.08 11.79
C PRO A 386 17.82 -1.65 10.52
N PHE A 387 18.70 -0.65 10.59
CA PHE A 387 19.55 -0.24 9.47
C PHE A 387 20.66 -1.25 9.19
N VAL A 388 21.34 -1.75 10.25
CA VAL A 388 22.37 -2.81 10.14
C VAL A 388 21.79 -4.03 9.44
N ILE A 389 20.65 -4.51 9.92
CA ILE A 389 20.00 -5.71 9.39
C ILE A 389 19.54 -5.45 7.94
N SER A 390 18.98 -4.28 7.65
CA SER A 390 18.56 -3.92 6.29
C SER A 390 19.73 -3.89 5.30
N ILE A 391 20.88 -3.31 5.70
CA ILE A 391 22.09 -3.28 4.88
C ILE A 391 22.64 -4.69 4.66
N ALA A 392 22.70 -5.51 5.72
CA ALA A 392 23.16 -6.89 5.60
C ALA A 392 22.26 -7.70 4.66
N LEU A 393 20.94 -7.60 4.80
CA LEU A 393 19.97 -8.28 3.93
C LEU A 393 20.10 -7.82 2.47
N LEU A 394 20.21 -6.50 2.23
CA LEU A 394 20.40 -5.96 0.88
C LEU A 394 21.74 -6.39 0.27
N ALA A 395 22.83 -6.38 1.03
CA ALA A 395 24.14 -6.84 0.57
C ALA A 395 24.08 -8.32 0.15
N VAL A 396 23.45 -9.17 0.97
CA VAL A 396 23.21 -10.58 0.63
C VAL A 396 22.34 -10.71 -0.62
N ALA A 397 21.26 -9.92 -0.75
CA ALA A 397 20.40 -9.95 -1.93
C ALA A 397 21.12 -9.48 -3.21
N VAL A 398 21.98 -8.46 -3.11
CA VAL A 398 22.84 -8.01 -4.22
C VAL A 398 23.78 -9.13 -4.64
N VAL A 399 24.50 -9.77 -3.71
CA VAL A 399 25.38 -10.90 -4.04
C VAL A 399 24.58 -12.05 -4.64
N TYR A 400 23.47 -12.44 -4.01
CA TYR A 400 22.57 -13.51 -4.45
C TYR A 400 22.07 -13.29 -5.89
N THR A 401 21.63 -12.07 -6.20
CA THR A 401 21.14 -11.74 -7.53
C THR A 401 22.25 -11.81 -8.58
N HIS A 402 23.52 -11.51 -8.24
CA HIS A 402 24.66 -11.59 -9.16
C HIS A 402 25.14 -13.03 -9.42
N ILE A 403 25.10 -13.88 -8.40
CA ILE A 403 25.53 -15.28 -8.54
C ILE A 403 24.47 -16.16 -9.20
N THR A 404 23.18 -15.86 -9.06
CA THR A 404 22.11 -16.73 -9.55
C THR A 404 21.90 -16.60 -11.07
N PRO A 405 22.03 -17.68 -11.86
CA PRO A 405 21.94 -17.62 -13.32
C PRO A 405 20.61 -17.09 -13.87
N SER A 406 19.50 -17.39 -13.19
CA SER A 406 18.16 -16.97 -13.60
C SER A 406 17.91 -15.47 -13.49
N LEU A 407 18.79 -14.78 -12.74
CA LEU A 407 18.81 -13.34 -12.50
C LEU A 407 20.02 -12.68 -13.17
N ARG A 408 20.76 -13.39 -14.04
CA ARG A 408 21.96 -12.89 -14.74
C ARG A 408 21.73 -11.90 -15.87
#